data_AF-A0A1S1LYU6-F1
#
_entry.id   AF-A0A1S1LYU6-F1
#
_cell.length_a   1.000
_cell.length_b   1.000
_cell.length_c   1.000
_cell.angle_alpha   90.00
_cell.angle_beta   90.00
_cell.angle_gamma   90.00
#
_symmetry.space_group_name_H-M   'P 1'
#
loop_
_entity.id
_entity.type
_entity.pdbx_description
1 polymer ?
#
loop_
_entity_poly.entity_id
_entity_poly.type
_entity_poly.pdbx_seq_one_letter_code
_entity_poly.pdbx_strand_id
1 'polypeptide(L)'
;MADQAAFAGTHAPAVQFAVDGKVPDARYEAVSLGARWNGWETPVVTRTTFETLLRTEDPDGEWYRLAFDEKGVASMQYPQDPDCEDLAVAPTPDGYYDLGELGWLFYRPESEVIPT
;
A
#
# COMPACT_ATOMS: atom_id res chain seq x y z
N MET A 1 23.16 -31.22 -1.24
CA MET A 1 21.88 -30.83 -1.87
C MET A 1 20.84 -30.81 -0.76
N ALA A 2 20.22 -29.70 -0.36
CA ALA A 2 20.19 -28.35 -0.88
C ALA A 2 20.31 -27.35 0.28
N ASP A 3 21.01 -26.26 0.00
CA ASP A 3 21.24 -25.11 0.86
C ASP A 3 19.94 -24.31 0.92
N GLN A 4 19.24 -24.31 2.05
CA GLN A 4 18.17 -23.34 2.31
C GLN A 4 18.86 -22.04 2.71
N ALA A 5 19.18 -21.22 1.70
CA ALA A 5 19.56 -19.84 1.90
C ALA A 5 18.38 -19.12 2.57
N ALA A 6 18.52 -18.91 3.87
CA ALA A 6 17.69 -17.99 4.63
C ALA A 6 17.83 -16.61 3.98
N PHE A 7 16.78 -16.17 3.28
CA PHE A 7 16.58 -14.74 3.00
C PHE A 7 16.23 -14.05 4.33
N ALA A 8 17.22 -13.96 5.22
CA ALA A 8 17.22 -12.98 6.30
C ALA A 8 17.53 -11.62 5.67
N GLY A 9 16.61 -11.12 4.84
CA GLY A 9 16.57 -9.71 4.51
C GLY A 9 16.35 -8.97 5.81
N THR A 10 17.39 -8.32 6.31
CA THR A 10 17.35 -7.44 7.47
C THR A 10 16.11 -6.55 7.36
N HIS A 11 15.05 -6.89 8.12
CA HIS A 11 13.87 -6.06 8.20
C HIS A 11 14.30 -4.78 8.91
N ALA A 12 14.58 -3.73 8.13
CA ALA A 12 14.47 -2.38 8.64
C ALA A 12 13.09 -2.27 9.33
N PRO A 13 12.96 -1.56 10.46
CA PRO A 13 11.69 -1.46 11.17
C PRO A 13 10.61 -1.00 10.18
N ALA A 14 9.65 -1.88 9.91
CA ALA A 14 8.56 -1.60 8.98
C ALA A 14 7.79 -0.39 9.50
N VAL A 15 7.70 0.66 8.69
CA VAL A 15 6.99 1.88 9.09
C VAL A 15 5.51 1.61 8.94
N GLN A 16 4.72 1.84 9.99
CA GLN A 16 3.28 1.66 9.90
C GLN A 16 2.58 2.90 9.36
N PHE A 17 1.54 2.68 8.58
CA PHE A 17 0.62 3.72 8.11
C PHE A 17 -0.84 3.25 8.20
N ALA A 18 -1.73 4.23 8.17
CA ALA A 18 -3.17 4.05 8.01
C ALA A 18 -3.64 4.89 6.81
N VAL A 19 -4.80 4.52 6.27
CA VAL A 19 -5.49 5.23 5.20
C VAL A 19 -6.77 5.85 5.77
N ASP A 20 -7.10 7.06 5.33
CA ASP A 20 -8.42 7.65 5.60
C ASP A 20 -9.47 6.94 4.76
N GLY A 21 -9.91 5.78 5.23
CA GLY A 21 -10.71 4.83 4.50
C GLY A 21 -11.93 4.32 5.29
N LYS A 22 -12.55 3.25 4.81
CA LYS A 22 -13.71 2.62 5.44
C LYS A 22 -13.37 1.91 6.76
N VAL A 23 -12.10 1.51 6.95
CA VAL A 23 -11.66 0.77 8.14
C VAL A 23 -10.70 1.62 8.99
N PRO A 24 -11.21 2.42 9.94
CA PRO A 24 -10.42 3.44 10.66
C PRO A 24 -9.28 2.87 11.53
N ASP A 25 -9.40 1.62 11.97
CA ASP A 25 -8.41 0.94 12.81
C ASP A 25 -7.42 0.07 12.02
N ALA A 26 -7.55 0.01 10.69
CA ALA A 26 -6.61 -0.76 9.87
C ALA A 26 -5.22 -0.11 9.88
N ARG A 27 -4.20 -0.97 10.01
CA ARG A 27 -2.78 -0.58 10.02
C ARG A 27 -2.03 -1.47 9.06
N TYR A 28 -1.16 -0.86 8.26
CA TYR A 28 -0.41 -1.55 7.22
C TYR A 28 1.08 -1.25 7.33
N GLU A 29 1.89 -2.17 6.84
CA GLU A 29 3.35 -2.05 6.83
C GLU A 29 3.83 -1.44 5.51
N ALA A 30 4.51 -0.29 5.62
CA ALA A 30 5.29 0.30 4.56
C ALA A 30 6.77 -0.08 4.70
N VAL A 31 7.41 -0.31 3.55
CA VAL A 31 8.85 -0.50 3.44
C VAL A 31 9.55 0.83 3.73
N SER A 32 8.99 1.92 3.24
CA SER A 32 9.46 3.28 3.50
C SER A 32 8.34 4.29 3.28
N LEU A 33 8.60 5.55 3.61
CA LEU A 33 7.70 6.66 3.29
C LEU A 33 8.41 7.53 2.25
N GLY A 34 7.76 7.75 1.11
CA GLY A 34 8.24 8.55 0.01
C GLY A 34 8.13 10.06 0.28
N ALA A 35 8.16 10.83 -0.80
CA ALA A 35 7.98 12.29 -0.73
C ALA A 35 6.53 12.62 -0.38
N ARG A 36 6.32 13.34 0.72
CA ARG A 36 4.98 13.78 1.14
C ARG A 36 4.23 14.48 0.02
N TRP A 37 2.94 14.17 -0.11
CA TRP A 37 2.05 14.76 -1.09
C TRP A 37 0.94 15.53 -0.37
N ASN A 38 0.81 16.83 -0.64
CA ASN A 38 -0.16 17.71 0.05
C ASN A 38 -0.14 17.64 1.59
N GLY A 39 1.03 17.36 2.18
CA GLY A 39 1.19 17.22 3.64
C GLY A 39 0.92 15.81 4.19
N TRP A 40 0.46 14.88 3.35
CA TRP A 40 0.20 13.48 3.70
C TRP A 40 1.41 12.59 3.43
N GLU A 41 1.47 11.46 4.13
CA GLU A 41 2.53 10.48 3.94
C GLU A 41 2.27 9.70 2.64
N THR A 42 3.34 9.25 1.97
CA THR A 42 3.24 8.43 0.75
C THR A 42 3.90 7.08 1.01
N PRO A 43 3.15 6.10 1.50
CA PRO A 43 3.73 4.81 1.87
C PRO A 43 4.19 4.05 0.63
N VAL A 44 5.44 3.63 0.65
CA VAL A 44 6.02 2.71 -0.32
C VAL A 44 5.87 1.31 0.22
N VAL A 45 5.13 0.46 -0.47
CA VAL A 45 4.66 -0.83 0.05
C VAL A 45 5.07 -2.00 -0.83
N THR A 46 4.99 -3.21 -0.26
CA THR A 46 5.09 -4.44 -1.05
C THR A 46 3.79 -4.69 -1.82
N ARG A 47 3.86 -5.54 -2.85
CA ARG A 47 2.66 -6.04 -3.56
C ARG A 47 1.63 -6.62 -2.59
N THR A 48 2.07 -7.47 -1.66
CA THR A 48 1.20 -8.15 -0.68
C THR A 48 0.48 -7.14 0.21
N THR A 49 1.18 -6.10 0.68
CA THR A 49 0.56 -5.04 1.47
C THR A 49 -0.49 -4.29 0.64
N PHE A 50 -0.19 -3.97 -0.62
CA PHE A 50 -1.13 -3.27 -1.50
C PHE A 50 -2.41 -4.11 -1.75
N GLU A 51 -2.26 -5.39 -2.08
CA GLU A 51 -3.39 -6.32 -2.24
C GLU A 51 -4.21 -6.45 -0.95
N THR A 52 -3.54 -6.46 0.21
CA THR A 52 -4.18 -6.54 1.53
C THR A 52 -4.95 -5.27 1.84
N LEU A 53 -4.36 -4.09 1.59
CA LEU A 53 -5.01 -2.80 1.80
C LEU A 53 -6.33 -2.72 1.05
N LEU A 54 -6.34 -3.01 -0.25
CA LEU A 54 -7.58 -2.94 -1.02
C LEU A 54 -8.61 -3.99 -0.59
N ARG A 55 -8.18 -5.20 -0.23
CA ARG A 55 -9.10 -6.22 0.29
C ARG A 55 -9.70 -5.83 1.64
N THR A 56 -8.98 -5.10 2.48
CA THR A 56 -9.50 -4.63 3.76
C THR A 56 -10.46 -3.46 3.56
N GLU A 57 -10.12 -2.52 2.68
CA GLU A 57 -10.94 -1.33 2.40
C GLU A 57 -12.20 -1.65 1.58
N ASP A 58 -12.14 -2.68 0.73
CA ASP A 58 -13.23 -3.09 -0.14
C ASP A 58 -13.26 -4.62 -0.30
N PRO A 59 -13.68 -5.36 0.74
CA PRO A 59 -13.65 -6.82 0.74
C PRO A 59 -14.52 -7.46 -0.34
N ASP A 60 -15.58 -6.76 -0.75
CA ASP A 60 -16.52 -7.22 -1.78
C ASP A 60 -16.09 -6.80 -3.20
N GLY A 61 -15.04 -5.98 -3.35
CA GLY A 61 -14.53 -5.51 -4.65
C GLY A 61 -15.55 -4.67 -5.43
N GLU A 62 -16.44 -3.98 -4.72
CA GLU A 62 -17.49 -3.16 -5.30
C GLU A 62 -16.98 -1.83 -5.83
N TRP A 63 -15.96 -1.26 -5.16
CA TRP A 63 -15.43 0.08 -5.38
C TRP A 63 -14.07 0.08 -6.07
N TYR A 64 -13.24 -0.95 -5.81
CA TYR A 64 -11.88 -1.02 -6.33
C TYR A 64 -11.59 -2.37 -6.95
N ARG A 65 -10.87 -2.36 -8.07
CA ARG A 65 -10.27 -3.57 -8.66
C ARG A 65 -8.80 -3.35 -8.90
N LEU A 66 -7.98 -4.29 -8.41
CA LEU A 66 -6.54 -4.28 -8.59
C LEU A 66 -6.12 -5.46 -9.46
N ALA A 67 -5.44 -5.14 -10.55
CA ALA A 67 -4.80 -6.11 -11.42
C ALA A 67 -3.31 -5.78 -11.58
N PHE A 68 -2.51 -6.79 -11.89
CA PHE A 68 -1.09 -6.60 -12.19
C PHE A 68 -0.79 -7.18 -13.57
N ASP A 69 -0.05 -6.44 -14.38
CA ASP A 69 0.40 -6.92 -15.69
C ASP A 69 1.66 -7.81 -15.60
N GLU A 70 2.16 -8.27 -16.74
CA GLU A 70 3.38 -9.11 -16.83
C GLU A 70 4.65 -8.38 -16.36
N LYS A 71 4.64 -7.05 -16.34
CA LYS A 71 5.74 -6.21 -15.85
C LYS A 71 5.58 -5.83 -14.37
N GLY A 72 4.49 -6.26 -13.74
CA GLY A 72 4.16 -5.93 -12.36
C GLY A 72 3.55 -4.53 -12.19
N VAL A 73 3.12 -3.85 -13.24
CA VAL A 73 2.40 -2.57 -13.11
C VAL A 73 1.04 -2.86 -12.49
N ALA A 74 0.74 -2.20 -11.37
CA ALA A 74 -0.55 -2.26 -10.70
C ALA A 74 -1.54 -1.35 -11.44
N SER A 75 -2.65 -1.90 -11.91
CA SER A 75 -3.76 -1.15 -12.49
C SER A 75 -4.93 -1.15 -11.50
N MET A 76 -5.35 0.04 -11.07
CA MET A 76 -6.47 0.25 -10.16
C MET A 76 -7.64 0.86 -10.91
N GLN A 77 -8.76 0.15 -10.89
CA GLN A 77 -10.00 0.54 -11.57
C GLN A 77 -11.07 0.90 -10.55
N TYR A 78 -11.99 1.79 -10.93
CA TYR A 78 -13.09 2.27 -10.10
C TYR A 78 -14.45 1.87 -10.72
N PRO A 79 -14.98 0.65 -10.50
CA PRO A 79 -16.16 0.17 -11.21
C PRO A 79 -17.43 1.00 -11.02
N GLN A 80 -17.56 1.72 -9.89
CA GLN A 80 -18.71 2.59 -9.60
C GLN A 80 -18.58 3.99 -10.21
N ASP A 81 -17.40 4.34 -10.73
CA ASP A 81 -17.14 5.64 -11.35
C ASP A 81 -16.45 5.43 -12.71
N PRO A 82 -17.23 5.09 -13.75
CA PRO A 82 -16.68 4.76 -15.07
C PRO A 82 -16.08 5.98 -15.81
N ASP A 83 -16.34 7.19 -15.32
CA ASP A 83 -15.72 8.42 -15.84
C ASP A 83 -14.35 8.68 -15.20
N CYS A 84 -14.01 7.99 -14.12
CA CYS A 84 -12.69 8.01 -13.50
C CYS A 84 -11.69 7.18 -14.32
N GLU A 85 -10.54 7.77 -14.63
CA GLU A 85 -9.48 7.05 -15.35
C GLU A 85 -8.85 5.97 -14.48
N ASP A 86 -8.57 4.81 -15.08
CA ASP A 86 -7.80 3.75 -14.43
C ASP A 86 -6.41 4.27 -14.04
N LEU A 87 -6.02 4.06 -12.79
CA LEU A 87 -4.72 4.49 -12.28
C LEU A 87 -3.70 3.36 -12.43
N ALA A 88 -2.56 3.67 -13.05
CA ALA A 88 -1.45 2.74 -13.19
C ALA A 88 -0.30 3.16 -12.27
N VAL A 89 0.11 2.26 -11.37
CA VAL A 89 1.24 2.44 -10.45
C VAL A 89 2.34 1.47 -10.84
N ALA A 90 3.46 1.99 -11.31
CA ALA A 90 4.60 1.16 -11.70
C ALA A 90 5.40 0.75 -10.44
N PRO A 91 5.93 -0.48 -10.39
CA PRO A 91 6.82 -0.86 -9.32
C PRO A 91 8.15 -0.10 -9.45
N THR A 92 8.76 0.23 -8.31
CA THR A 92 10.13 0.72 -8.23
C THR A 92 11.12 -0.34 -8.73
N PRO A 93 12.40 -0.01 -8.98
CA PRO A 93 13.41 -1.00 -9.37
C PRO A 93 13.57 -2.16 -8.38
N ASP A 94 13.22 -1.95 -7.11
CA ASP A 94 13.24 -2.96 -6.05
C ASP A 94 11.92 -3.75 -5.92
N GLY A 95 10.91 -3.44 -6.76
CA GLY A 95 9.62 -4.13 -6.80
C GLY A 95 8.57 -3.62 -5.81
N TYR A 96 8.73 -2.41 -5.28
CA TYR A 96 7.77 -1.77 -4.36
C TYR A 96 6.83 -0.80 -5.07
N TYR A 97 5.71 -0.44 -4.45
CA TYR A 97 4.70 0.45 -5.03
C TYR A 97 4.58 1.70 -4.18
N ASP A 98 4.70 2.88 -4.81
CA ASP A 98 4.45 4.16 -4.13
C ASP A 98 2.96 4.47 -4.16
N LEU A 99 2.29 4.34 -3.02
CA LEU A 99 0.85 4.60 -2.94
C LEU A 99 0.52 6.10 -3.02
N GLY A 100 1.50 6.99 -2.96
CA GLY A 100 1.29 8.42 -3.20
C GLY A 100 0.71 8.72 -4.59
N GLU A 101 0.95 7.85 -5.58
CA GLU A 101 0.37 7.97 -6.92
C GLU A 101 -1.15 7.76 -6.96
N LEU A 102 -1.74 7.16 -5.92
CA LEU A 102 -3.19 6.94 -5.84
C LEU A 102 -3.98 8.22 -5.51
N GLY A 103 -3.30 9.25 -4.99
CA GLY A 103 -3.95 10.48 -4.51
C GLY A 103 -4.81 10.28 -3.25
N TRP A 104 -4.66 9.14 -2.57
CA TRP A 104 -5.35 8.85 -1.31
C TRP A 104 -4.64 9.52 -0.12
N LEU A 105 -5.36 9.65 1.00
CA LEU A 105 -4.82 10.27 2.21
C LEU A 105 -4.27 9.19 3.14
N PHE A 106 -2.94 9.15 3.29
CA PHE A 106 -2.26 8.26 4.23
C PHE A 106 -1.60 9.04 5.34
N TYR A 107 -1.65 8.47 6.55
CA TYR A 107 -1.08 9.08 7.74
C TYR A 107 -0.40 8.03 8.61
N ARG A 108 0.51 8.49 9.46
CA ARG A 108 1.05 7.62 10.52
C ARG A 108 0.02 7.53 11.63
N PRO A 109 -0.38 6.32 12.03
CA PRO A 109 -1.17 6.17 13.24
C PRO A 109 -0.37 6.75 14.41
N GLU A 110 -1.01 7.52 15.28
CA GLU A 110 -0.39 7.89 16.54
C GLU A 110 -0.04 6.58 17.28
N SER A 111 1.22 6.41 17.68
CA SER A 111 1.55 5.36 18.63
C SER A 111 0.81 5.72 19.91
N GLU A 112 -0.21 4.96 20.25
CA GLU A 112 -0.90 5.09 21.52
C GLU A 112 0.12 4.79 22.64
N VAL A 113 0.79 5.84 23.13
CA VAL A 113 1.62 5.74 24.33
C VAL A 113 0.63 5.64 25.47
N ILE A 114 0.30 4.41 25.89
CA ILE A 114 -0.47 4.21 27.12
C ILE A 114 0.39 4.79 28.25
N PRO A 115 0.00 5.90 28.92
CA PRO A 115 0.73 6.36 30.08
C PRO A 115 0.55 5.29 31.17
N THR A 116 1.67 4.73 31.64
CA THR A 116 1.72 3.80 32.77
C THR A 116 1.48 4.53 34.09
#